data_AF-A0A7X4FS69-F1
#
_entry.id   AF-A0A7X4FS69-F1
#
_cell.length_a   1.000
_cell.length_b   1.000
_cell.length_c   1.000
_cell.angle_alpha   90.00
_cell.angle_beta   90.00
_cell.angle_gamma   90.00
#
_symmetry.space_group_name_H-M   'P 1'
#
loop_
_entity.id
_entity.type
_entity.pdbx_description
1 polymer ?
#
loop_
_entity_poly.entity_id
_entity_poly.type
_entity_poly.pdbx_seq_one_letter_code
_entity_poly.pdbx_strand_id
1 'polypeptide(L)'
;TILESEGDRDAKINQAEGEKQRVIKESEAAKQQQINEAVGAAAATLAAAEATAEGLKKVAEALNAEGGDKAMQLRVAEDYLERFGNLAKAGNTLIVPANLSDVASMIGAATTVLRQVSDDAGAAPRG
;
A
#
# COMPACT_ATOMS: atom_id res chain seq x y z
N THR A 1 -36.86 37.51 56.59
CA THR A 1 -36.43 36.11 56.81
C THR A 1 -37.24 35.06 56.05
N ILE A 2 -38.42 35.36 55.49
CA ILE A 2 -39.13 34.40 54.59
C ILE A 2 -38.72 34.59 53.12
N LEU A 3 -38.70 35.85 52.64
CA LEU A 3 -38.33 36.21 51.26
C LEU A 3 -36.90 35.77 50.87
N GLU A 4 -35.97 35.82 51.82
CA GLU A 4 -34.57 35.40 51.60
C GLU A 4 -34.47 33.88 51.38
N SER A 5 -35.25 33.08 52.13
CA SER A 5 -35.26 31.62 52.02
C SER A 5 -35.98 31.14 50.76
N GLU A 6 -36.96 31.89 50.23
CA GLU A 6 -37.62 31.58 48.96
C GLU A 6 -36.72 31.91 47.78
N GLY A 7 -36.04 33.07 47.79
CA GLY A 7 -35.08 33.43 46.76
C GLY A 7 -33.91 32.44 46.64
N ASP A 8 -33.36 31.98 47.77
CA ASP A 8 -32.31 30.96 47.78
C ASP A 8 -32.79 29.60 47.23
N ARG A 9 -34.05 29.25 47.46
CA ARG A 9 -34.65 28.03 46.93
C ARG A 9 -34.81 28.10 45.42
N ASP A 10 -35.36 29.20 44.92
CA ASP A 10 -35.59 29.40 43.50
C ASP A 10 -34.27 29.51 42.72
N ALA A 11 -33.25 30.16 43.29
CA ALA A 11 -31.91 30.21 42.70
C ALA A 11 -31.30 28.80 42.54
N LYS A 12 -31.41 27.95 43.58
CA LYS A 12 -30.92 26.56 43.52
C LYS A 12 -31.69 25.70 42.53
N ILE A 13 -33.01 25.87 42.44
CA ILE A 13 -33.84 25.17 41.45
C ILE A 13 -33.43 25.57 40.03
N ASN A 14 -33.28 26.87 39.78
CA ASN A 14 -32.88 27.37 38.47
C ASN A 14 -31.48 26.90 38.07
N GLN A 15 -30.54 26.87 39.02
CA GLN A 15 -29.21 26.32 38.79
C GLN A 15 -29.26 24.82 38.46
N ALA A 16 -30.04 24.04 39.21
CA ALA A 16 -30.17 22.61 38.99
C ALA A 16 -30.84 22.30 37.63
N GLU A 17 -31.86 23.06 37.25
CA GLU A 17 -32.52 22.89 35.94
C GLU A 17 -31.57 23.32 34.81
N GLY A 18 -30.84 24.43 34.97
CA GLY A 18 -29.81 24.85 34.02
C GLY A 18 -28.73 23.77 33.80
N GLU A 19 -28.26 23.16 34.89
CA GLU A 19 -27.28 22.09 34.83
C GLU A 19 -27.84 20.83 34.16
N LYS A 20 -29.06 20.44 34.49
CA LYS A 20 -29.76 19.33 33.84
C LYS A 20 -29.90 19.55 32.33
N GLN A 21 -30.32 20.75 31.93
CA GLN A 21 -30.46 21.11 30.51
C GLN A 21 -29.11 21.11 29.80
N ARG A 22 -28.05 21.58 30.47
CA ARG A 22 -26.68 21.53 29.95
C ARG A 22 -26.24 20.10 29.67
N VAL A 23 -26.39 19.20 30.64
CA VAL A 23 -26.00 17.79 30.51
C VAL A 23 -26.78 17.08 29.40
N ILE A 24 -28.09 17.36 29.28
CA ILE A 24 -28.91 16.80 28.19
C ILE A 24 -28.37 17.26 26.83
N LYS A 25 -28.14 18.57 26.66
CA LYS A 25 -27.62 19.14 25.42
C LYS A 25 -26.23 18.61 25.06
N GLU A 26 -25.34 18.45 26.05
CA GLU A 26 -24.02 17.87 25.85
C GLU A 26 -24.12 16.41 25.40
N SER A 27 -24.99 15.61 26.02
CA SER A 27 -25.23 14.22 25.62
C SER A 27 -25.81 14.10 24.21
N GLU A 28 -26.76 14.98 23.84
CA GLU A 28 -27.34 15.01 22.50
C GLU A 28 -26.32 15.43 21.44
N ALA A 29 -25.50 16.44 21.75
CA ALA A 29 -24.43 16.89 20.87
C ALA A 29 -23.39 15.78 20.66
N ALA A 30 -22.97 15.09 21.72
CA ALA A 30 -22.01 13.97 21.63
C ALA A 30 -22.57 12.82 20.77
N LYS A 31 -23.85 12.47 20.96
CA LYS A 31 -24.52 11.46 20.14
C LYS A 31 -24.55 11.88 18.66
N GLN A 32 -24.93 13.11 18.38
CA GLN A 32 -25.02 13.61 17.01
C GLN A 32 -23.63 13.68 16.35
N GLN A 33 -22.61 14.08 17.09
CA GLN A 33 -21.23 14.08 16.63
C GLN A 33 -20.80 12.67 16.21
N GLN A 34 -20.99 11.67 17.06
CA GLN A 34 -20.64 10.28 16.74
C GLN A 34 -21.38 9.75 15.51
N ILE A 35 -22.67 10.11 15.35
CA ILE A 35 -23.44 9.75 14.15
C ILE A 35 -22.81 10.40 12.92
N ASN A 36 -22.50 11.69 12.97
CA ASN A 36 -21.92 12.41 11.84
C ASN A 36 -20.54 11.85 11.44
N GLU A 37 -19.70 11.54 12.43
CA GLU A 37 -18.39 10.92 12.22
C GLU A 37 -18.53 9.53 11.58
N ALA A 38 -19.44 8.69 12.09
CA ALA A 38 -19.70 7.37 11.54
C ALA A 38 -20.25 7.43 10.10
N VAL A 39 -21.17 8.36 9.82
CA VAL A 39 -21.72 8.58 8.47
C VAL A 39 -20.63 9.07 7.52
N GLY A 40 -19.79 10.01 7.97
CA GLY A 40 -18.65 10.50 7.19
C GLY A 40 -17.65 9.40 6.86
N ALA A 41 -17.30 8.57 7.84
CA ALA A 41 -16.39 7.44 7.65
C ALA A 41 -16.97 6.38 6.68
N ALA A 42 -18.26 6.09 6.80
CA ALA A 42 -18.94 5.17 5.89
C ALA A 42 -18.98 5.72 4.45
N ALA A 43 -19.29 7.00 4.28
CA ALA A 43 -19.29 7.65 2.97
C ALA A 43 -17.90 7.67 2.33
N ALA A 44 -16.86 7.96 3.10
CA ALA A 44 -15.47 7.92 2.63
C ALA A 44 -15.07 6.50 2.17
N THR A 45 -15.44 5.49 2.96
CA THR A 45 -15.17 4.08 2.62
C THR A 45 -15.90 3.66 1.35
N LEU A 46 -17.17 4.04 1.21
CA LEU A 46 -17.96 3.76 0.02
C LEU A 46 -17.34 4.42 -1.22
N ALA A 47 -17.00 5.70 -1.13
CA ALA A 47 -16.37 6.44 -2.22
C ALA A 47 -15.03 5.80 -2.65
N ALA A 48 -14.22 5.36 -1.69
CA ALA A 48 -12.97 4.66 -1.98
C ALA A 48 -13.22 3.30 -2.67
N ALA A 49 -14.23 2.55 -2.23
CA ALA A 49 -14.61 1.28 -2.84
C ALA A 49 -15.15 1.45 -4.26
N GLU A 50 -15.99 2.47 -4.50
CA GLU A 50 -16.52 2.81 -5.82
C GLU A 50 -15.39 3.21 -6.78
N ALA A 51 -14.49 4.10 -6.35
CA ALA A 51 -13.33 4.50 -7.14
C ALA A 51 -12.43 3.30 -7.47
N THR A 52 -12.22 2.39 -6.51
CA THR A 52 -11.47 1.15 -6.73
C THR A 52 -12.15 0.26 -7.76
N ALA A 53 -13.47 0.08 -7.65
CA ALA A 53 -14.23 -0.74 -8.58
C ALA A 53 -14.23 -0.16 -10.00
N GLU A 54 -14.37 1.16 -10.15
CA GLU A 54 -14.26 1.83 -11.45
C GLU A 54 -12.86 1.69 -12.04
N GLY A 55 -11.82 1.86 -11.22
CA GLY A 55 -10.44 1.64 -11.63
C GLY A 55 -10.21 0.22 -12.16
N LEU A 56 -10.68 -0.80 -11.43
CA LEU A 56 -10.58 -2.19 -11.86
C LEU A 56 -11.33 -2.48 -13.17
N LYS A 57 -12.50 -1.87 -13.37
CA LYS A 57 -13.24 -1.97 -14.65
C LYS A 57 -12.41 -1.42 -15.81
N LYS A 58 -11.82 -0.23 -15.65
CA LYS A 58 -10.95 0.37 -16.68
C LYS A 58 -9.72 -0.49 -16.97
N VAL A 59 -9.12 -1.10 -15.95
CA VAL A 59 -8.02 -2.05 -16.15
C VAL A 59 -8.50 -3.28 -16.93
N ALA A 60 -9.63 -3.87 -16.56
CA ALA A 60 -10.18 -5.03 -17.27
C ALA A 60 -10.51 -4.69 -18.74
N GLU A 61 -11.07 -3.52 -19.01
CA GLU A 61 -11.30 -3.01 -20.38
C GLU A 61 -9.99 -2.88 -21.16
N ALA A 62 -8.95 -2.30 -20.55
CA ALA A 62 -7.64 -2.16 -21.18
C ALA A 62 -6.95 -3.51 -21.46
N LEU A 63 -7.13 -4.50 -20.58
CA LEU A 63 -6.60 -5.86 -20.77
C LEU A 63 -7.29 -6.60 -21.93
N ASN A 64 -8.60 -6.40 -22.08
CA ASN A 64 -9.38 -7.00 -23.17
C ASN A 64 -9.14 -6.33 -24.53
N ALA A 65 -8.49 -5.16 -24.56
CA ALA A 65 -8.10 -4.50 -25.81
C ALA A 65 -6.97 -5.27 -26.52
N GLU A 66 -6.82 -5.05 -27.82
CA GLU A 66 -5.79 -5.74 -28.61
C GLU A 66 -4.38 -5.47 -28.07
N GLY A 67 -3.66 -6.54 -27.75
CA GLY A 67 -2.33 -6.46 -27.14
C GLY A 67 -2.32 -6.18 -25.63
N GLY A 68 -3.48 -6.06 -24.98
CA GLY A 68 -3.60 -5.82 -23.53
C GLY A 68 -2.88 -6.86 -22.67
N ASP A 69 -3.01 -8.15 -22.99
CA ASP A 69 -2.30 -9.24 -22.30
C ASP A 69 -0.77 -9.11 -22.40
N LYS A 70 -0.25 -8.74 -23.57
CA LYS A 70 1.19 -8.55 -23.79
C LYS A 70 1.70 -7.32 -23.03
N ALA A 71 0.93 -6.24 -23.03
CA ALA A 71 1.25 -5.02 -22.27
C ALA A 71 1.25 -5.31 -20.76
N MET A 72 0.31 -6.10 -20.26
CA MET A 72 0.26 -6.54 -18.87
C MET A 72 1.50 -7.37 -18.50
N GLN A 73 1.87 -8.35 -19.32
CA GLN A 73 3.06 -9.18 -19.08
C GLN A 73 4.33 -8.34 -19.01
N LEU A 74 4.50 -7.38 -19.93
CA LEU A 74 5.62 -6.45 -19.89
C LEU A 74 5.63 -5.62 -18.60
N ARG A 75 4.47 -5.06 -18.22
CA ARG A 75 4.34 -4.24 -17.01
C ARG A 75 4.67 -5.03 -15.74
N VAL A 76 4.22 -6.28 -15.64
CA VAL A 76 4.54 -7.17 -14.51
C VAL A 76 6.03 -7.49 -14.46
N ALA A 77 6.66 -7.72 -15.62
CA ALA A 77 8.10 -7.95 -15.70
C ALA A 77 8.91 -6.73 -15.25
N GLU A 78 8.50 -5.52 -15.66
CA GLU A 78 9.08 -4.26 -15.20
C GLU A 78 8.95 -4.06 -13.69
N ASP A 79 7.75 -4.26 -13.13
CA ASP A 79 7.50 -4.11 -11.68
C ASP A 79 8.29 -5.14 -10.86
N TYR A 80 8.39 -6.39 -11.36
CA TYR A 80 9.25 -7.40 -10.74
C TYR A 80 10.71 -6.95 -10.72
N LEU A 81 11.25 -6.45 -11.84
CA LEU A 81 12.63 -6.02 -11.93
C LEU A 81 12.91 -4.81 -11.03
N GLU A 82 11.97 -3.85 -10.98
CA GLU A 82 12.06 -2.69 -10.10
C GLU A 82 12.08 -3.12 -8.62
N ARG A 83 11.13 -3.96 -8.20
CA ARG A 83 11.05 -4.47 -6.82
C ARG A 83 12.26 -5.32 -6.46
N PHE A 84 12.72 -6.18 -7.38
CA PHE A 84 13.93 -6.97 -7.19
C PHE A 84 15.17 -6.08 -7.08
N GLY A 85 15.28 -5.03 -7.89
CA GLY A 85 16.35 -4.04 -7.79
C GLY A 85 16.34 -3.30 -6.46
N ASN A 86 15.16 -2.96 -5.93
CA ASN A 86 15.02 -2.36 -4.60
C ASN A 86 15.41 -3.35 -3.48
N LEU A 87 15.07 -4.63 -3.62
CA LEU A 87 15.50 -5.68 -2.69
C LEU A 87 17.03 -5.88 -2.72
N ALA A 88 17.64 -5.88 -3.90
CA ALA A 88 19.09 -6.00 -4.07
C ALA A 88 19.86 -4.80 -3.48
N LYS A 89 19.26 -3.60 -3.49
CA LYS A 89 19.80 -2.40 -2.81
C LYS A 89 19.62 -2.45 -1.30
N ALA A 90 18.54 -3.04 -0.81
CA ALA A 90 18.26 -3.18 0.62
C ALA A 90 19.01 -4.34 1.29
N GLY A 91 19.34 -5.39 0.54
CA GLY A 91 20.04 -6.57 1.02
C GLY A 91 21.55 -6.52 0.76
N ASN A 92 22.35 -6.12 1.76
CA ASN A 92 23.82 -6.29 1.76
C ASN A 92 24.27 -7.76 1.96
N THR A 93 23.44 -8.74 1.59
CA THR A 93 23.77 -10.15 1.75
C THR A 93 24.13 -10.71 0.39
N LEU A 94 25.42 -10.88 0.17
CA LEU A 94 25.97 -11.66 -0.92
C LEU A 94 25.29 -13.03 -0.92
N ILE A 95 24.39 -13.28 -1.87
CA ILE A 95 23.81 -14.60 -2.09
C ILE A 95 24.93 -15.45 -2.71
N VAL A 96 25.70 -16.12 -1.85
CA VAL A 96 26.62 -17.17 -2.27
C VAL A 96 25.76 -18.37 -2.65
N PRO A 97 25.85 -18.89 -3.89
CA PRO A 97 25.13 -20.10 -4.27
C PRO A 97 25.49 -21.23 -3.30
N ALA A 98 24.49 -21.93 -2.76
CA ALA A 98 24.69 -23.04 -1.82
C ALA A 98 25.55 -24.17 -2.42
N ASN A 99 25.63 -24.23 -3.75
CA ASN A 99 26.42 -25.21 -4.50
C ASN A 99 27.57 -24.53 -5.24
N LEU A 100 28.78 -24.64 -4.67
CA LEU A 100 30.03 -24.25 -5.32
C LEU A 100 30.27 -25.01 -6.65
N SER A 101 29.60 -26.15 -6.85
CA SER A 101 29.67 -26.95 -8.08
C SER A 101 29.14 -26.21 -9.31
N ASP A 102 28.14 -25.33 -9.17
CA ASP A 102 27.63 -24.54 -10.30
C ASP A 102 28.63 -23.45 -10.70
N VAL A 103 29.31 -22.84 -9.73
CA VAL A 103 30.36 -21.83 -9.99
C VAL A 103 31.57 -22.48 -10.67
N ALA A 104 32.01 -23.66 -10.21
CA ALA A 104 33.08 -24.41 -10.86
C ALA A 104 32.72 -24.82 -12.29
N SER A 105 31.46 -25.23 -12.52
CA SER A 105 30.96 -25.61 -13.85
C SER A 105 30.87 -24.40 -14.80
N MET A 106 30.44 -23.23 -14.31
CA MET A 106 30.43 -21.99 -15.08
C MET A 106 31.84 -21.53 -15.46
N ILE A 107 32.80 -21.58 -14.54
CA ILE A 107 34.20 -21.26 -14.82
C ILE A 107 34.78 -22.26 -15.82
N GLY A 108 34.47 -23.56 -15.70
CA GLY A 108 34.87 -24.58 -16.66
C GLY A 108 34.31 -24.31 -18.06
N ALA A 109 33.03 -23.95 -18.17
CA ALA A 109 32.39 -23.59 -19.44
C ALA A 109 33.02 -22.34 -20.05
N ALA A 110 33.23 -21.28 -19.26
CA ALA A 110 33.85 -20.05 -19.73
C ALA A 110 35.30 -20.27 -20.22
N THR A 111 36.07 -21.09 -19.50
CA THR A 111 37.45 -21.45 -19.88
C THR A 111 37.47 -22.29 -21.16
N THR A 112 36.49 -23.17 -21.33
CA THR A 112 36.33 -23.99 -22.56
C THR A 112 36.04 -23.11 -23.77
N VAL A 113 35.12 -22.16 -23.65
CA VAL A 113 34.80 -21.19 -24.72
C VAL A 113 36.03 -20.34 -25.04
N LEU A 114 36.73 -19.83 -24.03
CA LEU A 114 37.98 -19.06 -24.22
C LEU A 114 39.06 -19.88 -24.92
N ARG A 115 39.20 -21.17 -24.59
CA ARG A 115 40.14 -22.08 -25.27
C ARG A 115 39.74 -22.33 -26.72
N GLN A 116 38.44 -22.52 -26.99
CA GLN A 116 37.90 -22.71 -28.33
C GLN A 116 38.15 -21.48 -29.22
N VAL A 117 37.93 -20.29 -28.68
CA VAL A 117 38.23 -19.01 -29.37
C VAL A 117 39.74 -18.83 -29.59
N SER A 118 40.57 -19.30 -28.65
CA SER A 118 42.03 -19.24 -28.79
C SER A 118 42.58 -20.25 -29.82
N ASP A 119 41.98 -21.44 -29.92
CA ASP A 119 42.33 -22.45 -30.93
C ASP A 119 41.89 -22.01 -32.35
N ASP A 120 40.75 -21.32 -32.48
CA ASP A 120 40.28 -20.74 -33.76
C ASP A 120 41.14 -19.54 -34.21
N ALA A 121 41.68 -18.75 -33.28
CA ALA A 121 42.59 -17.65 -33.59
C ALA A 121 43.98 -18.12 -34.07
N GLY A 122 44.31 -19.42 -33.96
CA GLY A 122 45.55 -20.04 -34.43
C GLY A 122 45.51 -20.58 -35.86
N ALA A 123 44.33 -20.68 -36.50
CA ALA A 123 44.15 -21.16 -37.86
C ALA A 123 44.13 -20.01 -38.88
N ALA A 124 45.24 -19.27 -38.99
CA ALA A 124 45.44 -18.37 -40.13
C ALA A 124 45.62 -19.20 -41.42
N PRO A 125 44.95 -18.85 -42.53
CA PRO A 125 45.08 -19.58 -43.79
C PRO A 125 46.48 -19.36 -44.37
N ARG A 126 47.25 -20.45 -44.54
CA ARG A 126 48.44 -20.44 -45.40
C ARG A 126 47.95 -20.30 -46.85
N GLY A 127 48.39 -19.24 -47.51
CA GLY A 127 48.21 -19.05 -48.96
C GLY A 127 49.00 -20.05 -49.80
#